data_AF-U2MW89-F1
#
_entry.id   AF-U2MW89-F1
#
_cell.length_a   1.000
_cell.length_b   1.000
_cell.length_c   1.000
_cell.angle_alpha   90.00
_cell.angle_beta   90.00
_cell.angle_gamma   90.00
#
_symmetry.space_group_name_H-M   'P 1'
#
loop_
_entity.id
_entity.type
_entity.pdbx_description
1 polymer ?
#
loop_
_entity_poly.entity_id
_entity_poly.type
_entity_poly.pdbx_seq_one_letter_code
_entity_poly.pdbx_strand_id
1 'polypeptide(L)'
;MHKHLYKGGMWFLKRSNIPNFNKNEYGGKSLLNTCPNPWVESYPAWHKIPAQGRPSDLDKYFFLPATGFCGDQTTNYEFRTLTSGYYGAYWSSNSRTNTQSFLLHFLNTTVGIDSDDRYWSYIQESTWFK
;
A
#
# COMPACT_ATOMS: atom_id res chain seq x y z
N MET A 1 8.45 -12.21 -23.71
CA MET A 1 8.55 -10.75 -23.44
C MET A 1 7.24 -10.32 -22.79
N HIS A 2 7.20 -10.21 -21.45
CA HIS A 2 5.96 -10.10 -20.64
C HIS A 2 5.44 -8.66 -20.56
N LYS A 3 4.86 -8.15 -21.65
CA LYS A 3 4.38 -6.74 -21.77
C LYS A 3 3.22 -6.37 -20.81
N HIS A 4 2.68 -7.33 -20.06
CA HIS A 4 1.51 -7.19 -19.20
C HIS A 4 1.85 -7.06 -17.70
N LEU A 5 3.08 -7.36 -17.29
CA LEU A 5 3.42 -7.52 -15.86
C LEU A 5 3.45 -6.22 -15.02
N TYR A 6 3.35 -5.04 -15.67
CA TYR A 6 3.61 -3.73 -15.05
C TYR A 6 2.49 -2.72 -15.27
N LYS A 7 1.24 -3.17 -15.37
CA LYS A 7 0.06 -2.31 -15.49
C LYS A 7 -0.69 -2.29 -14.16
N GLY A 8 -1.45 -1.22 -13.90
CA GLY A 8 -2.35 -1.13 -12.73
C GLY A 8 -1.65 -1.35 -11.39
N GLY A 9 -0.60 -0.59 -11.08
CA GLY A 9 0.15 -0.72 -9.84
C GLY A 9 1.16 0.41 -9.66
N MET A 10 2.11 0.25 -8.74
CA MET A 10 3.08 1.29 -8.39
C MET A 10 4.51 0.76 -8.34
N TRP A 11 5.46 1.60 -8.73
CA TRP A 11 6.89 1.31 -8.64
C TRP A 11 7.45 1.87 -7.33
N PHE A 12 8.10 1.00 -6.56
CA PHE A 12 8.74 1.35 -5.30
C PHE A 12 10.25 1.25 -5.42
N LEU A 13 10.97 2.28 -4.96
CA LEU A 13 12.43 2.29 -4.94
C LEU A 13 12.92 1.22 -3.94
N LYS A 14 13.85 0.36 -4.38
CA LYS A 14 14.46 -0.64 -3.50
C LYS A 14 15.25 0.07 -2.40
N ARG A 15 15.20 -0.48 -1.18
CA ARG A 15 15.86 0.08 0.01
C ARG A 15 17.34 0.44 -0.21
N SER A 16 18.08 -0.37 -0.99
CA SER A 16 19.50 -0.18 -1.26
C SER A 16 19.81 1.06 -2.10
N ASN A 17 18.79 1.61 -2.76
CA ASN A 17 18.90 2.79 -3.62
C ASN A 17 18.29 4.05 -2.98
N ILE A 18 17.78 3.96 -1.75
CA ILE A 18 17.27 5.12 -1.01
C ILE A 18 18.46 5.82 -0.34
N PRO A 19 18.79 7.07 -0.69
CA PRO A 19 19.89 7.80 -0.08
C PRO A 19 19.67 7.95 1.44
N ASN A 20 20.72 7.74 2.22
CA ASN A 20 20.70 7.83 3.68
C ASN A 20 19.69 6.89 4.37
N PHE A 21 19.25 5.81 3.70
CA PHE A 21 18.40 4.83 4.37
C PHE A 21 19.16 4.10 5.46
N ASN A 22 18.66 4.20 6.68
CA ASN A 22 19.18 3.48 7.82
C ASN A 22 18.03 2.73 8.51
N LYS A 23 18.15 1.39 8.58
CA LYS A 23 17.13 0.52 9.20
C LYS A 23 16.89 0.85 10.68
N ASN A 24 17.85 1.52 11.34
CA ASN A 24 17.80 1.91 12.74
C ASN A 24 17.30 3.35 12.92
N GLU A 25 17.15 4.13 11.84
CA GLU A 25 16.69 5.54 11.84
C GLU A 25 15.17 5.69 11.92
N TYR A 26 14.48 4.79 12.61
CA TYR A 26 13.15 5.10 13.14
C TYR A 26 13.24 6.06 14.35
N GLY A 27 14.35 6.78 14.54
CA GLY A 27 14.59 7.61 15.74
C GLY A 27 14.46 6.83 17.06
N GLY A 28 14.74 5.52 17.06
CA GLY A 28 14.53 4.62 18.21
C GLY A 28 13.05 4.38 18.58
N LYS A 29 12.12 4.84 17.74
CA LYS A 29 10.68 4.81 17.98
C LYS A 29 10.00 4.09 16.83
N SER A 30 9.49 2.89 17.08
CA SER A 30 8.57 2.27 16.13
C SER A 30 7.44 3.26 15.83
N LEU A 31 7.23 3.58 14.56
CA LEU A 31 6.15 4.48 14.15
C LEU A 31 4.78 3.91 14.53
N LEU A 32 4.70 2.60 14.77
CA LEU A 32 3.55 1.89 15.33
C LEU A 32 3.26 2.31 16.79
N ASN A 33 4.29 2.69 17.54
CA ASN A 33 4.21 3.02 18.98
C ASN A 33 4.12 4.54 19.24
N THR A 34 4.45 5.38 18.27
CA THR A 34 4.48 6.85 18.42
C THR A 34 3.41 7.59 17.64
N CYS A 35 2.58 6.88 16.88
CA CYS A 35 1.45 7.46 16.19
C CYS A 35 0.18 7.26 17.04
N PRO A 36 -0.32 8.30 17.74
CA PRO A 36 -1.56 8.20 18.51
C PRO A 36 -2.78 7.90 17.62
N ASN A 37 -2.67 8.08 16.29
CA ASN A 37 -3.72 7.75 15.36
C ASN A 37 -3.14 7.46 13.95
N PRO A 38 -2.79 6.21 13.60
CA PRO A 38 -2.54 5.85 12.21
C PRO A 38 -3.82 6.06 11.42
N TRP A 39 -3.79 7.12 10.63
CA TRP A 39 -4.72 7.50 9.57
C TRP A 39 -6.19 7.74 9.92
N VAL A 40 -6.51 9.04 9.88
CA VAL A 40 -7.67 9.56 9.15
C VAL A 40 -7.13 9.95 7.77
N GLU A 41 -7.87 9.69 6.68
CA GLU A 41 -7.47 9.90 5.27
C GLU A 41 -6.89 11.31 4.96
N SER A 42 -7.14 12.27 5.84
CA SER A 42 -6.74 13.67 5.74
C SER A 42 -5.41 14.03 6.42
N TYR A 43 -4.71 13.13 7.14
CA TYR A 43 -3.53 13.52 7.92
C TYR A 43 -2.23 13.58 7.07
N PRO A 44 -1.64 14.77 6.79
CA PRO A 44 -0.59 14.94 5.77
C PRO A 44 0.77 14.29 6.04
N ALA A 45 1.06 13.93 7.29
CA ALA A 45 2.39 13.46 7.67
C ALA A 45 2.76 12.10 7.04
N TRP A 46 1.75 11.32 6.65
CA TRP A 46 1.90 9.89 6.37
C TRP A 46 1.54 9.49 4.93
N HIS A 47 1.23 10.47 4.07
CA HIS A 47 1.09 10.26 2.64
C HIS A 47 2.06 11.08 1.83
N LYS A 48 2.37 10.54 0.66
CA LYS A 48 3.05 11.25 -0.41
C LYS A 48 2.22 11.15 -1.67
N ILE A 49 2.31 12.20 -2.50
CA ILE A 49 1.85 12.13 -3.87
C ILE A 49 2.92 11.37 -4.66
N PRO A 50 2.60 10.20 -5.23
CA PRO A 50 3.58 9.40 -5.96
C PRO A 50 3.89 10.05 -7.32
N ALA A 51 5.16 9.91 -7.75
CA ALA A 51 5.53 10.24 -9.12
C ALA A 51 4.78 9.33 -10.09
N GLN A 52 4.28 9.90 -11.19
CA GLN A 52 3.51 9.15 -12.18
C GLN A 52 4.40 8.51 -13.24
N GLY A 53 3.97 7.35 -13.72
CA GLY A 53 4.61 6.66 -14.84
C GLY A 53 5.64 5.61 -14.42
N ARG A 54 6.34 5.10 -15.43
CA ARG A 54 7.34 4.03 -15.28
C ARG A 54 8.72 4.65 -15.05
N PRO A 55 9.48 4.24 -14.01
CA PRO A 55 10.87 4.64 -13.85
C PRO A 55 11.73 4.24 -15.05
N SER A 56 12.74 5.04 -15.35
CA SER A 56 13.70 4.76 -16.44
C SER A 56 14.65 3.62 -16.09
N ASP A 57 15.11 3.55 -14.84
CA ASP A 57 16.02 2.53 -14.32
C ASP A 57 15.26 1.52 -13.46
N LEU A 58 14.81 0.44 -14.08
CA LEU A 58 13.94 -0.55 -13.43
C LEU A 58 14.68 -1.41 -12.42
N ASP A 59 16.00 -1.54 -12.53
CA ASP A 59 16.81 -2.34 -11.62
C ASP A 59 16.82 -1.74 -10.22
N LYS A 60 16.58 -0.42 -10.12
CA LYS A 60 16.44 0.27 -8.84
C LYS A 60 15.10 0.08 -8.16
N TYR A 61 14.07 -0.37 -8.87
CA TYR A 61 12.69 -0.42 -8.38
C TYR A 61 12.14 -1.85 -8.37
N PHE A 62 11.05 -2.05 -7.65
CA PHE A 62 10.20 -3.21 -7.80
C PHE A 62 8.75 -2.75 -8.00
N PHE A 63 7.97 -3.54 -8.71
CA PHE A 63 6.57 -3.23 -9.01
C PHE A 63 5.65 -3.95 -8.03
N LEU A 64 4.68 -3.23 -7.46
CA LEU A 64 3.57 -3.82 -6.71
C LEU A 64 2.28 -3.61 -7.49
N PRO A 65 1.56 -4.68 -7.88
CA PRO A 65 0.26 -4.56 -8.50
C PRO A 65 -0.77 -3.97 -7.50
N ALA A 66 -1.72 -3.21 -8.02
CA ALA A 66 -2.90 -2.80 -7.30
C ALA A 66 -3.84 -4.02 -7.18
N THR A 67 -3.97 -4.60 -5.98
CA THR A 67 -4.73 -5.85 -5.77
C THR A 67 -6.21 -5.63 -5.51
N GLY A 68 -6.69 -4.38 -5.40
CA GLY A 68 -8.07 -4.09 -5.00
C GLY A 68 -8.39 -4.59 -3.59
N PHE A 69 -9.67 -4.50 -3.21
CA PHE A 69 -10.17 -5.00 -1.94
C PHE A 69 -11.51 -5.72 -2.11
N CYS A 70 -11.76 -6.70 -1.26
CA CYS A 70 -13.04 -7.37 -1.11
C CYS A 70 -13.71 -6.80 0.16
N GLY A 71 -14.92 -6.29 -0.03
CA GLY A 71 -15.70 -5.65 1.03
C GLY A 71 -16.04 -6.58 2.20
N ASP A 72 -16.53 -6.00 3.29
CA ASP A 72 -17.02 -6.70 4.47
C ASP A 72 -18.48 -7.20 4.30
N GLN A 73 -19.07 -7.68 5.40
CA GLN A 73 -20.47 -8.12 5.47
C GLN A 73 -21.49 -7.05 5.04
N THR A 74 -21.16 -5.77 5.13
CA THR A 74 -22.06 -4.67 4.75
C THR A 74 -22.04 -4.37 3.25
N THR A 75 -20.98 -4.82 2.56
CA THR A 75 -20.74 -4.60 1.13
C THR A 75 -20.78 -5.88 0.31
N ASN A 76 -21.43 -6.93 0.85
CA ASN A 76 -21.68 -8.24 0.22
C ASN A 76 -20.42 -8.97 -0.28
N TYR A 77 -19.25 -8.74 0.31
CA TYR A 77 -17.99 -9.38 -0.13
C TYR A 77 -17.72 -9.21 -1.64
N GLU A 78 -18.11 -8.06 -2.21
CA GLU A 78 -17.81 -7.76 -3.60
C GLU A 78 -16.34 -7.34 -3.74
N PHE A 79 -15.66 -7.93 -4.72
CA PHE A 79 -14.32 -7.49 -5.11
C PHE A 79 -14.41 -6.16 -5.86
N ARG A 80 -13.83 -5.11 -5.26
CA ARG A 80 -13.80 -3.74 -5.78
C ARG A 80 -12.38 -3.39 -6.19
N THR A 81 -12.23 -3.06 -7.48
CA THR A 81 -10.95 -2.66 -8.08
C THR A 81 -10.87 -1.19 -8.45
N LEU A 82 -12.01 -0.49 -8.46
CA LEU A 82 -12.17 0.86 -9.04
C LEU A 82 -13.11 1.78 -8.25
N THR A 83 -13.72 1.30 -7.17
CA THR A 83 -14.60 2.11 -6.31
C THR A 83 -14.00 2.19 -4.92
N SER A 84 -13.95 3.42 -4.37
CA SER A 84 -13.51 3.78 -3.01
C SER A 84 -12.01 4.02 -2.78
N GLY A 85 -11.22 4.47 -3.75
CA GLY A 85 -9.86 4.95 -3.47
C GLY A 85 -8.82 3.88 -3.10
N TYR A 86 -9.23 2.64 -2.80
CA TYR A 86 -8.35 1.52 -2.46
C TYR A 86 -7.92 0.71 -3.69
N TYR A 87 -6.89 1.18 -4.40
CA TYR A 87 -6.35 0.47 -5.56
C TYR A 87 -5.33 -0.60 -5.14
N GLY A 88 -4.34 -0.26 -4.32
CA GLY A 88 -3.35 -1.21 -3.81
C GLY A 88 -3.28 -1.22 -2.29
N ALA A 89 -3.57 -2.35 -1.66
CA ALA A 89 -3.57 -2.51 -0.21
C ALA A 89 -2.84 -3.80 0.19
N TYR A 90 -1.83 -3.68 1.04
CA TYR A 90 -0.98 -4.79 1.48
C TYR A 90 -0.85 -4.80 3.00
N TRP A 91 -1.39 -5.83 3.64
CA TRP A 91 -1.30 -5.98 5.10
C TRP A 91 0.14 -6.07 5.61
N SER A 92 0.39 -5.38 6.71
CA SER A 92 1.53 -5.62 7.59
C SER A 92 1.24 -6.82 8.49
N SER A 93 2.31 -7.48 8.95
CA SER A 93 2.23 -8.53 9.98
C SER A 93 1.99 -7.97 11.39
N ASN A 94 2.05 -6.65 11.58
CA ASN A 94 1.87 -6.01 12.88
C ASN A 94 0.41 -5.64 13.10
N SER A 95 -0.20 -6.15 14.18
CA SER A 95 -1.51 -5.71 14.65
C SER A 95 -1.43 -4.32 15.29
N ARG A 96 -2.43 -3.46 15.03
CA ARG A 96 -2.64 -2.21 15.78
C ARG A 96 -3.50 -2.46 17.02
N THR A 97 -4.59 -3.19 16.83
CA THR A 97 -5.52 -3.61 17.88
C THR A 97 -5.91 -5.07 17.64
N ASN A 98 -6.82 -5.62 18.44
CA ASN A 98 -7.35 -6.97 18.22
C ASN A 98 -8.12 -7.10 16.89
N THR A 99 -8.68 -5.99 16.37
CA THR A 99 -9.51 -5.97 15.16
C THR A 99 -8.86 -5.25 13.99
N GLN A 100 -7.77 -4.48 14.21
CA GLN A 100 -7.12 -3.70 13.15
C GLN A 100 -5.66 -4.11 12.95
N SER A 101 -5.23 -4.08 11.69
CA SER A 101 -3.82 -4.25 11.31
C SER A 101 -3.33 -3.05 10.51
N PHE A 102 -2.02 -2.83 10.50
CA PHE A 102 -1.44 -1.84 9.60
C PHE A 102 -1.42 -2.37 8.17
N LEU A 103 -1.54 -1.51 7.17
CA LEU A 103 -1.34 -1.85 5.76
C LEU A 103 -0.55 -0.76 5.03
N LEU A 104 0.12 -1.13 3.93
CA LEU A 104 0.56 -0.20 2.90
C LEU A 104 -0.62 0.05 1.96
N HIS A 105 -1.02 1.31 1.82
CA HIS A 105 -2.09 1.73 0.91
C HIS A 105 -1.53 2.65 -0.18
N PHE A 106 -1.93 2.43 -1.43
CA PHE A 106 -1.58 3.30 -2.53
C PHE A 106 -2.64 3.39 -3.64
N LEU A 107 -2.72 4.60 -4.19
CA LEU A 107 -3.44 4.96 -5.40
C LEU A 107 -2.61 5.94 -6.23
N ASN A 108 -3.13 6.37 -7.38
CA ASN A 108 -2.41 7.28 -8.26
C ASN A 108 -2.13 8.67 -7.63
N THR A 109 -2.91 9.11 -6.64
CA THR A 109 -2.70 10.42 -5.98
C THR A 109 -2.02 10.34 -4.62
N THR A 110 -1.96 9.16 -4.01
CA THR A 110 -1.62 9.01 -2.58
C THR A 110 -0.95 7.66 -2.33
N VAL A 111 0.14 7.64 -1.59
CA VAL A 111 0.76 6.42 -1.04
C VAL A 111 1.16 6.63 0.41
N GLY A 112 0.88 5.65 1.28
CA GLY A 112 1.12 5.76 2.71
C GLY A 112 0.90 4.47 3.49
N ILE A 113 1.15 4.53 4.80
CA ILE A 113 0.83 3.44 5.75
C ILE A 113 -0.47 3.78 6.46
N ASP A 114 -1.44 2.87 6.43
CA ASP A 114 -2.78 3.01 7.02
C ASP A 114 -3.01 1.91 8.08
N SER A 115 -4.15 1.93 8.78
CA SER A 115 -4.68 0.81 9.53
C SER A 115 -6.15 0.57 9.20
N ASP A 116 -6.50 -0.67 8.89
CA ASP A 116 -7.87 -1.03 8.52
C ASP A 116 -8.30 -2.27 9.31
N ASP A 117 -9.61 -2.54 9.29
CA ASP A 117 -10.21 -3.68 9.94
C ASP A 117 -9.77 -4.99 9.25
N ARG A 118 -9.32 -5.94 10.07
CA ARG A 118 -8.89 -7.27 9.63
C ARG A 118 -10.04 -8.10 9.04
N TYR A 119 -11.30 -7.66 9.19
CA TYR A 119 -12.44 -8.27 8.50
C TYR A 119 -12.47 -7.98 7.00
N TRP A 120 -11.67 -7.02 6.50
CA TRP A 120 -11.54 -6.73 5.07
C TRP A 120 -10.56 -7.71 4.42
N SER A 121 -10.92 -8.22 3.24
CA SER A 121 -10.08 -9.15 2.50
C SER A 121 -9.47 -8.48 1.28
N TYR A 122 -8.17 -8.20 1.26
CA TYR A 122 -7.48 -7.78 0.03
C TYR A 122 -7.01 -9.02 -0.72
N ILE A 123 -7.48 -9.23 -1.96
CA ILE A 123 -7.24 -10.46 -2.72
C ILE A 123 -6.33 -10.15 -3.91
N GLN A 124 -5.23 -10.89 -4.04
CA GLN A 124 -4.41 -10.86 -5.26
C GLN A 124 -4.98 -11.87 -6.27
N GLU A 125 -5.82 -11.42 -7.21
CA GLU A 125 -6.18 -12.27 -8.36
C GLU A 125 -5.17 -12.14 -9.50
N SER A 126 -4.58 -13.27 -9.90
CA SER A 126 -3.54 -13.34 -10.94
C SER A 126 -4.07 -13.28 -12.37
N THR A 127 -5.36 -13.03 -12.60
CA THR A 127 -5.99 -13.20 -13.92
C THR A 127 -6.25 -11.91 -14.68
N TRP A 128 -5.97 -10.72 -14.14
CA TRP A 128 -6.56 -9.47 -14.65
C TRP A 128 -5.61 -8.43 -15.27
N PHE A 129 -4.88 -8.82 -16.31
CA PHE A 129 -4.40 -7.85 -17.33
C PHE A 129 -4.65 -8.39 -18.74
N LYS A 130 -5.83 -8.12 -19.30
CA LYS A 130 -6.00 -8.06 -20.76
C LYS A 130 -5.69 -6.64 -21.22
#